data_AF-A0A9C7QCI3-F1
#
_entry.id   AF-A0A9C7QCI3-F1
#
_cell.length_a   1.000
_cell.length_b   1.000
_cell.length_c   1.000
_cell.angle_alpha   90.00
_cell.angle_beta   90.00
_cell.angle_gamma   90.00
#
_symmetry.space_group_name_H-M   'P 1'
#
loop_
_entity.id
_entity.type
_entity.pdbx_description
1 polymer ?
#
loop_
_entity_poly.entity_id
_entity_poly.type
_entity_poly.pdbx_seq_one_letter_code
_entity_poly.pdbx_strand_id
1 'polypeptide(L)'
;MKKLALTTLLAAGILLSGCQAPGEQSPEVTSVQTQAALQTAAEPELPPTLAEEPERFTLAEYPCTTDNLRIDGNDPWLFDFRYSAACGFGKDGTYRDAEMYYGLKGELSSTQLSYWFYDYDLGGVTVKSAQLINDSSSRDILLKEKAITINTKELDAGLYYIKAELSDGSSAFLAFYTDGGDSMFCTVSGDKDSAKLHTERRKRLYDLIELFEVKPGNSYETMRLTYPRYPYDESYRCDTDLWIQLSSEITRPDWTDGRKLLTIYDWLSDNLAYDNYMADVLGERREVHYGDWTGTYNMYSTHVGVCWDFANVLITMCRAQKIPAVSIENDGASHMWVAVYIGNEWYEIDPTADVNDVVDGEDMTVITKAENPERYLGYFSLVPNGYGAQDMLTINHMLWTAERDSSGYCLRRPKIEYTTDSAGKIIMIL
;
A
#
# COMPACT_ATOMS: atom_id res chain seq x y z
N MET A 1 1.88 44.67 37.92
CA MET A 1 1.93 46.05 37.38
C MET A 1 2.91 46.08 36.21
N LYS A 2 2.42 46.53 35.04
CA LYS A 2 3.11 47.05 33.82
C LYS A 2 4.18 46.16 33.16
N LYS A 3 3.88 45.50 32.02
CA LYS A 3 3.87 45.99 30.61
C LYS A 3 5.27 46.36 30.10
N LEU A 4 5.72 45.68 29.04
CA LEU A 4 5.83 46.30 27.70
C LEU A 4 5.80 45.24 26.60
N ALA A 5 5.12 45.58 25.51
CA ALA A 5 4.93 44.80 24.30
C ALA A 5 5.92 45.24 23.21
N LEU A 6 6.23 44.36 22.26
CA LEU A 6 6.58 44.79 20.91
C LEU A 6 6.15 43.75 19.88
N THR A 7 5.17 44.16 19.09
CA THR A 7 4.67 43.58 17.85
C THR A 7 5.66 43.84 16.72
N THR A 8 5.82 42.90 15.78
CA THR A 8 6.30 43.24 14.42
C THR A 8 5.67 42.29 13.40
N LEU A 9 4.84 42.87 12.54
CA LEU A 9 4.39 42.32 11.26
C LEU A 9 5.60 42.17 10.32
N LEU A 10 5.63 41.11 9.49
CA LEU A 10 6.32 41.19 8.20
C LEU A 10 5.37 40.75 7.09
N ALA A 11 5.18 41.68 6.15
CA ALA A 11 4.36 41.55 4.96
C ALA A 11 5.16 40.98 3.79
N ALA A 12 4.42 40.32 2.90
CA ALA A 12 4.85 39.81 1.60
C ALA A 12 5.43 40.90 0.68
N GLY A 13 6.33 40.50 -0.21
CA GLY A 13 6.86 41.34 -1.28
C GLY A 13 7.59 40.52 -2.34
N ILE A 14 6.83 40.08 -3.34
CA ILE A 14 7.29 39.48 -4.60
C ILE A 14 8.01 40.57 -5.41
N LEU A 15 9.19 40.26 -5.96
CA LEU A 15 9.73 40.95 -7.13
C LEU A 15 10.40 39.94 -8.08
N LEU A 16 9.67 39.59 -9.13
CA LEU A 16 10.20 39.00 -10.36
C LEU A 16 10.78 40.13 -11.23
N SER A 17 12.01 39.95 -11.72
CA SER A 17 12.49 40.67 -12.89
C SER A 17 13.51 39.79 -13.61
N GLY A 18 13.16 39.38 -14.83
CA GLY A 18 14.04 38.64 -15.73
C GLY A 18 14.81 39.57 -16.67
N CYS A 19 15.79 38.99 -17.40
CA CYS A 19 15.91 39.07 -18.87
C CYS A 19 17.20 38.38 -19.38
N GLN A 20 16.97 37.37 -20.24
CA GLN A 20 17.61 37.05 -21.53
C GLN A 20 19.12 36.83 -21.67
N ALA A 21 19.46 35.65 -22.22
CA ALA A 21 20.71 35.32 -22.88
C ALA A 21 20.52 35.23 -24.43
N PRO A 22 21.58 35.50 -25.24
CA PRO A 22 21.48 35.49 -26.70
C PRO A 22 21.89 34.15 -27.35
N GLY A 23 21.09 33.72 -28.34
CA GLY A 23 21.48 33.36 -29.71
C GLY A 23 22.44 32.20 -30.03
N GLU A 24 21.92 31.27 -30.86
CA GLU A 24 22.60 30.44 -31.89
C GLU A 24 23.46 29.25 -31.42
N GLN A 25 23.47 28.04 -32.01
CA GLN A 25 22.97 27.43 -33.25
C GLN A 25 22.98 25.89 -33.04
N SER A 26 22.01 25.16 -33.60
CA SER A 26 21.98 23.69 -33.60
C SER A 26 22.74 23.08 -34.78
N PRO A 27 23.25 21.85 -34.65
CA PRO A 27 23.34 20.94 -35.79
C PRO A 27 22.39 19.74 -35.62
N GLU A 28 21.75 19.40 -36.74
CA GLU A 28 20.87 18.25 -36.94
C GLU A 28 21.59 16.92 -36.65
N VAL A 29 20.91 16.01 -35.96
CA VAL A 29 21.23 14.58 -35.99
C VAL A 29 20.01 13.80 -36.46
N THR A 30 20.28 13.01 -37.49
CA THR A 30 19.36 12.22 -38.31
C THR A 30 18.73 11.08 -37.51
N SER A 31 17.40 10.95 -37.60
CA SER A 31 16.61 9.92 -36.94
C SER A 31 16.67 8.59 -37.71
N VAL A 32 16.91 7.49 -37.00
CA VAL A 32 16.63 6.13 -37.47
C VAL A 32 15.39 5.65 -36.73
N GLN A 33 14.28 5.55 -37.45
CA GLN A 33 13.03 4.98 -36.96
C GLN A 33 13.12 3.45 -36.93
N THR A 34 12.84 2.86 -35.77
CA THR A 34 12.48 1.45 -35.69
C THR A 34 11.06 1.37 -35.13
N GLN A 35 10.10 1.05 -35.99
CA GLN A 35 8.72 0.77 -35.61
C GLN A 35 8.65 -0.61 -34.93
N ALA A 36 8.42 -0.63 -33.63
CA ALA A 36 7.90 -1.81 -32.94
C ALA A 36 6.37 -1.70 -32.90
N ALA A 37 5.68 -2.68 -33.48
CA ALA A 37 4.22 -2.75 -33.51
C ALA A 37 3.69 -2.99 -32.09
N LEU A 38 2.90 -2.04 -31.56
CA LEU A 38 2.10 -2.22 -30.36
C LEU A 38 0.95 -3.18 -30.66
N GLN A 39 0.93 -4.34 -30.01
CA GLN A 39 -0.29 -5.13 -29.84
C GLN A 39 -1.17 -4.43 -28.80
N THR A 40 -2.36 -4.02 -29.22
CA THR A 40 -3.42 -3.53 -28.34
C THR A 40 -3.92 -4.68 -27.47
N ALA A 41 -3.56 -4.67 -26.19
CA ALA A 41 -4.18 -5.53 -25.19
C ALA A 41 -5.62 -5.06 -24.92
N ALA A 42 -6.55 -6.01 -24.79
CA ALA A 42 -7.94 -5.72 -24.47
C ALA A 42 -8.06 -5.06 -23.08
N GLU A 43 -8.96 -4.10 -22.98
CA GLU A 43 -9.33 -3.43 -21.72
C GLU A 43 -9.90 -4.48 -20.74
N PRO A 44 -9.45 -4.51 -19.47
CA PRO A 44 -9.93 -5.50 -18.51
C PRO A 44 -11.42 -5.26 -18.21
N GLU A 45 -12.23 -6.30 -18.30
CA GLU A 45 -13.66 -6.24 -17.95
C GLU A 45 -13.81 -5.90 -16.46
N LEU A 46 -14.56 -4.83 -16.18
CA LEU A 46 -14.98 -4.48 -14.83
C LEU A 46 -15.96 -5.56 -14.31
N PRO A 47 -15.82 -5.99 -13.04
CA PRO A 47 -16.72 -6.98 -12.46
C PRO A 47 -18.18 -6.48 -12.39
N PRO A 48 -19.16 -7.40 -12.41
CA PRO A 48 -20.57 -7.05 -12.41
C PRO A 48 -20.97 -6.27 -11.14
N THR A 49 -21.75 -5.22 -11.33
CA THR A 49 -22.34 -4.41 -10.27
C THR A 49 -23.30 -5.25 -9.42
N LEU A 50 -23.02 -5.36 -8.12
CA LEU A 50 -23.89 -6.00 -7.14
C LEU A 50 -25.11 -5.12 -6.85
N ALA A 51 -26.27 -5.76 -6.68
CA ALA A 51 -27.50 -5.10 -6.29
C ALA A 51 -27.44 -4.78 -4.79
N GLU A 52 -27.44 -3.48 -4.46
CA GLU A 52 -27.33 -2.89 -3.11
C GLU A 52 -26.22 -3.51 -2.25
N GLU A 53 -25.01 -2.95 -2.39
CA GLU A 53 -23.89 -3.29 -1.53
C GLU A 53 -24.19 -2.91 -0.07
N PRO A 54 -24.00 -3.81 0.91
CA PRO A 54 -23.95 -3.39 2.30
C PRO A 54 -22.88 -2.30 2.47
N GLU A 55 -23.11 -1.31 3.34
CA GLU A 55 -22.09 -0.30 3.64
C GLU A 55 -20.79 -1.00 4.05
N ARG A 56 -19.78 -0.96 3.16
CA ARG A 56 -18.53 -1.75 3.24
C ARG A 56 -17.70 -1.51 4.52
N PHE A 57 -18.07 -0.51 5.34
CA PHE A 57 -17.28 0.01 6.45
C PHE A 57 -18.08 0.15 7.75
N THR A 58 -19.08 -0.70 7.98
CA THR A 58 -19.86 -0.64 9.23
C THR A 58 -19.25 -1.57 10.27
N LEU A 59 -18.94 -1.02 11.45
CA LEU A 59 -18.67 -1.84 12.63
C LEU A 59 -19.96 -2.59 12.96
N ALA A 60 -19.95 -3.91 12.80
CA ALA A 60 -21.11 -4.72 13.11
C ALA A 60 -20.90 -5.40 14.47
N GLU A 61 -21.77 -5.04 15.42
CA GLU A 61 -21.88 -5.70 16.72
C GLU A 61 -22.60 -7.04 16.52
N TYR A 62 -21.83 -8.10 16.28
CA TYR A 62 -22.35 -9.46 16.31
C TYR A 62 -21.75 -10.19 17.52
N PRO A 63 -22.53 -10.37 18.62
CA PRO A 63 -22.08 -11.17 19.74
C PRO A 63 -22.01 -12.63 19.29
N CYS A 64 -20.81 -13.06 18.87
CA CYS A 64 -20.46 -14.45 18.74
C CYS A 64 -20.06 -14.92 20.15
N THR A 65 -20.74 -15.96 20.63
CA THR A 65 -20.61 -16.38 22.03
C THR A 65 -19.25 -17.05 22.29
N THR A 66 -18.64 -16.67 23.40
CA THR A 66 -17.25 -16.90 23.83
C THR A 66 -16.78 -18.35 24.01
N ASP A 67 -17.57 -19.36 23.65
CA ASP A 67 -17.23 -20.76 23.96
C ASP A 67 -16.28 -21.42 22.94
N ASN A 68 -16.07 -20.84 21.74
CA ASN A 68 -15.21 -21.45 20.69
C ASN A 68 -14.15 -20.54 20.04
N LEU A 69 -14.11 -19.25 20.36
CA LEU A 69 -13.00 -18.37 19.97
C LEU A 69 -12.08 -18.20 21.19
N ARG A 70 -10.89 -18.81 21.14
CA ARG A 70 -9.83 -18.54 22.12
C ARG A 70 -9.25 -17.14 21.91
N ILE A 71 -10.04 -16.12 22.22
CA ILE A 71 -9.59 -14.76 22.50
C ILE A 71 -10.26 -14.39 23.83
N ASP A 72 -9.51 -14.55 24.90
CA ASP A 72 -9.78 -14.18 26.31
C ASP A 72 -11.04 -13.31 26.57
N GLY A 73 -12.22 -13.93 26.56
CA GLY A 73 -13.41 -13.41 27.25
C GLY A 73 -14.08 -12.13 26.71
N ASN A 74 -13.76 -11.67 25.50
CA ASN A 74 -14.42 -10.52 24.87
C ASN A 74 -15.26 -10.94 23.64
N ASP A 75 -16.42 -10.30 23.45
CA ASP A 75 -17.22 -10.45 22.22
C ASP A 75 -16.41 -9.97 21.00
N PRO A 76 -16.37 -10.73 19.89
CA PRO A 76 -15.63 -10.33 18.71
C PRO A 76 -16.32 -9.20 17.96
N TRP A 77 -15.51 -8.32 17.37
CA TRP A 77 -15.93 -7.19 16.55
C TRP A 77 -15.61 -7.46 15.09
N LEU A 78 -16.62 -7.35 14.23
CA LEU A 78 -16.48 -7.55 12.80
C LEU A 78 -16.30 -6.22 12.07
N PHE A 79 -15.34 -6.18 11.17
CA PHE A 79 -15.04 -5.03 10.32
C PHE A 79 -14.44 -5.52 8.99
N ASP A 80 -14.12 -4.61 8.06
CA ASP A 80 -13.48 -4.94 6.78
C ASP A 80 -14.24 -5.97 5.93
N PHE A 81 -15.47 -5.61 5.60
CA PHE A 81 -16.39 -6.48 4.91
C PHE A 81 -16.11 -6.50 3.39
N ARG A 82 -15.81 -7.68 2.83
CA ARG A 82 -15.26 -7.82 1.47
C ARG A 82 -15.70 -9.10 0.74
N TYR A 83 -15.71 -9.06 -0.59
CA TYR A 83 -16.06 -10.22 -1.43
C TYR A 83 -14.88 -11.12 -1.79
N SER A 84 -13.64 -10.68 -1.56
CA SER A 84 -12.47 -11.53 -1.69
C SER A 84 -11.61 -11.38 -0.45
N ALA A 85 -10.99 -12.47 -0.01
CA ALA A 85 -10.10 -12.45 1.13
C ALA A 85 -8.98 -13.47 0.95
N ALA A 86 -7.86 -13.15 1.56
CA ALA A 86 -6.74 -14.06 1.73
C ALA A 86 -6.25 -13.93 3.16
N CYS A 87 -5.66 -15.01 3.67
CA CYS A 87 -4.81 -14.97 4.83
C CYS A 87 -3.63 -15.91 4.61
N GLY A 88 -2.56 -15.70 5.37
CA GLY A 88 -1.40 -16.55 5.25
C GLY A 88 -0.25 -16.13 6.13
N PHE A 89 0.89 -16.77 5.87
CA PHE A 89 2.10 -16.64 6.68
C PHE A 89 3.28 -16.12 5.86
N GLY A 90 4.03 -15.19 6.45
CA GLY A 90 5.30 -14.66 5.96
C GLY A 90 6.46 -15.65 6.12
N LYS A 91 7.67 -15.26 5.68
CA LYS A 91 8.90 -16.09 5.78
C LYS A 91 9.26 -16.49 7.21
N ASP A 92 8.90 -15.66 8.18
CA ASP A 92 9.19 -15.80 9.60
C ASP A 92 8.04 -16.45 10.39
N GLY A 93 6.97 -16.87 9.70
CA GLY A 93 5.77 -17.41 10.32
C GLY A 93 4.79 -16.35 10.82
N THR A 94 5.02 -15.07 10.51
CA THR A 94 4.08 -13.99 10.84
C THR A 94 2.78 -14.14 10.05
N TYR A 95 1.65 -14.20 10.76
CA TYR A 95 0.32 -14.29 10.16
C TYR A 95 -0.22 -12.92 9.74
N ARG A 96 -0.88 -12.85 8.58
CA ARG A 96 -1.64 -11.68 8.12
C ARG A 96 -2.94 -12.10 7.45
N ASP A 97 -3.96 -11.26 7.56
CA ASP A 97 -5.20 -11.34 6.77
C ASP A 97 -4.98 -10.78 5.34
N ALA A 98 -3.92 -11.27 4.70
CA ALA A 98 -3.51 -10.93 3.35
C ALA A 98 -2.96 -12.17 2.64
N GLU A 99 -2.77 -12.06 1.33
CA GLU A 99 -2.05 -13.07 0.56
C GLU A 99 -0.56 -13.02 0.91
N MET A 100 -0.04 -14.14 1.44
CA MET A 100 1.34 -14.30 1.87
C MET A 100 2.03 -15.43 1.07
N TYR A 101 2.97 -16.19 1.67
CA TYR A 101 3.62 -17.30 0.98
C TYR A 101 2.77 -18.56 0.91
N TYR A 102 1.97 -18.82 1.94
CA TYR A 102 1.02 -19.93 1.97
C TYR A 102 -0.14 -19.58 2.90
N GLY A 103 -1.30 -20.18 2.64
CA GLY A 103 -2.49 -19.95 3.45
C GLY A 103 -3.79 -20.21 2.70
N LEU A 104 -4.81 -19.44 3.03
CA LEU A 104 -6.16 -19.62 2.48
C LEU A 104 -6.55 -18.43 1.63
N LYS A 105 -7.24 -18.70 0.53
CA LYS A 105 -7.94 -17.71 -0.27
C LYS A 105 -9.39 -18.05 -0.39
N GLY A 106 -10.21 -17.02 -0.56
CA GLY A 106 -11.59 -17.18 -0.90
C GLY A 106 -12.17 -16.00 -1.65
N GLU A 107 -13.22 -16.31 -2.39
CA GLU A 107 -14.04 -15.40 -3.17
C GLU A 107 -15.51 -15.71 -2.88
N LEU A 108 -16.28 -14.67 -2.65
CA LEU A 108 -17.72 -14.72 -2.44
C LEU A 108 -18.41 -14.03 -3.61
N SER A 109 -19.33 -14.76 -4.23
CA SER A 109 -20.49 -14.10 -4.85
C SER A 109 -21.64 -14.10 -3.84
N SER A 110 -22.75 -13.43 -4.16
CA SER A 110 -23.87 -13.22 -3.22
C SER A 110 -24.35 -14.47 -2.47
N THR A 111 -24.18 -15.67 -3.05
CA THR A 111 -24.56 -16.93 -2.38
C THR A 111 -23.56 -18.05 -2.53
N GLN A 112 -22.39 -17.79 -3.12
CA GLN A 112 -21.45 -18.83 -3.49
C GLN A 112 -20.08 -18.49 -2.93
N LEU A 113 -19.66 -19.24 -1.91
CA LEU A 113 -18.33 -19.15 -1.32
C LEU A 113 -17.40 -20.13 -2.02
N SER A 114 -16.42 -19.61 -2.74
CA SER A 114 -15.30 -20.37 -3.29
C SER A 114 -14.08 -20.18 -2.41
N TYR A 115 -13.37 -21.26 -2.09
CA TYR A 115 -12.20 -21.21 -1.21
C TYR A 115 -11.17 -22.28 -1.59
N TRP A 116 -9.89 -22.00 -1.33
CA TRP A 116 -8.79 -22.91 -1.62
C TRP A 116 -7.57 -22.63 -0.74
N PHE A 117 -6.67 -23.60 -0.67
CA PHE A 117 -5.35 -23.44 -0.07
C PHE A 117 -4.34 -23.10 -1.16
N TYR A 118 -3.36 -22.25 -0.85
CA TYR A 118 -2.25 -21.93 -1.74
C TYR A 118 -0.91 -22.05 -1.01
N ASP A 119 0.15 -22.40 -1.75
CA ASP A 119 1.56 -22.42 -1.32
C ASP A 119 2.42 -21.97 -2.50
N TYR A 120 3.15 -20.87 -2.34
CA TYR A 120 3.93 -20.16 -3.35
C TYR A 120 5.44 -20.40 -3.26
N ASP A 121 5.85 -21.60 -2.87
CA ASP A 121 7.23 -22.12 -2.94
C ASP A 121 7.90 -22.38 -1.57
N LEU A 122 7.13 -22.76 -0.54
CA LEU A 122 7.70 -23.43 0.64
C LEU A 122 7.70 -24.96 0.54
N GLY A 123 7.08 -25.52 -0.51
CA GLY A 123 7.27 -26.90 -0.96
C GLY A 123 6.96 -27.98 0.09
N GLY A 124 6.26 -27.64 1.17
CA GLY A 124 6.20 -28.48 2.36
C GLY A 124 5.07 -28.17 3.33
N VAL A 125 4.38 -27.03 3.19
CA VAL A 125 3.20 -26.78 4.01
C VAL A 125 1.97 -27.37 3.33
N THR A 126 1.35 -28.35 3.99
CA THR A 126 0.16 -29.03 3.49
C THR A 126 -0.95 -28.92 4.51
N VAL A 127 -2.20 -28.91 4.05
CA VAL A 127 -3.36 -28.98 4.95
C VAL A 127 -3.46 -30.38 5.57
N LYS A 128 -3.46 -30.46 6.91
CA LYS A 128 -3.73 -31.69 7.67
C LYS A 128 -5.23 -31.95 7.81
N SER A 129 -5.97 -30.91 8.15
CA SER A 129 -7.42 -30.93 8.29
C SER A 129 -7.98 -29.55 8.04
N ALA A 130 -9.25 -29.50 7.64
CA ALA A 130 -9.95 -28.24 7.44
C ALA A 130 -11.40 -28.37 7.90
N GLN A 131 -11.90 -27.31 8.50
CA GLN A 131 -13.24 -27.28 9.08
C GLN A 131 -13.95 -25.97 8.72
N LEU A 132 -15.23 -26.09 8.40
CA LEU A 132 -16.14 -24.95 8.46
C LEU A 132 -16.74 -24.92 9.86
N ILE A 133 -16.50 -23.82 10.58
CA ILE A 133 -16.84 -23.68 12.00
C ILE A 133 -17.76 -22.48 12.17
N ASN A 134 -18.78 -22.62 13.01
CA ASN A 134 -19.53 -21.51 13.62
C ASN A 134 -19.69 -21.79 15.13
N ASP A 135 -20.42 -20.93 15.84
CA ASP A 135 -20.57 -21.01 17.30
C ASP A 135 -21.20 -22.34 17.77
N SER A 136 -22.04 -22.94 16.94
CA SER A 136 -22.87 -24.09 17.30
C SER A 136 -22.41 -25.41 16.68
N SER A 137 -21.54 -25.37 15.68
CA SER A 137 -21.20 -26.53 14.87
C SER A 137 -19.82 -26.41 14.22
N SER A 138 -19.22 -27.57 13.97
CA SER A 138 -18.06 -27.71 13.10
C SER A 138 -18.30 -28.89 12.18
N ARG A 139 -17.94 -28.73 10.91
CA ARG A 139 -17.95 -29.82 9.92
C ARG A 139 -16.66 -29.83 9.13
N ASP A 140 -16.14 -31.02 8.89
CA ASP A 140 -14.95 -31.18 8.05
C ASP A 140 -15.25 -30.73 6.61
N ILE A 141 -14.30 -30.02 6.03
CA ILE A 141 -14.34 -29.56 4.65
C ILE A 141 -13.05 -29.95 3.93
N LEU A 142 -13.08 -29.84 2.60
CA LEU A 142 -11.94 -30.17 1.77
C LEU A 142 -11.20 -28.90 1.39
N LEU A 143 -9.89 -28.87 1.59
CA LEU A 143 -9.02 -27.85 1.01
C LEU A 143 -8.11 -28.48 -0.03
N LYS A 144 -7.97 -27.79 -1.16
CA LYS A 144 -7.12 -28.15 -2.30
C LYS A 144 -6.54 -26.87 -2.90
N GLU A 145 -5.57 -27.02 -3.80
CA GLU A 145 -5.05 -25.93 -4.65
C GLU A 145 -6.08 -25.34 -5.61
N LYS A 146 -7.19 -26.05 -5.83
CA LYS A 146 -8.31 -25.60 -6.66
C LYS A 146 -9.48 -25.19 -5.78
N ALA A 147 -10.20 -24.17 -6.23
CA ALA A 147 -11.41 -23.68 -5.59
C ALA A 147 -12.43 -24.81 -5.33
N ILE A 148 -12.88 -24.87 -4.08
CA ILE A 148 -14.02 -25.65 -3.61
C ILE A 148 -15.13 -24.68 -3.26
N THR A 149 -16.38 -25.07 -3.51
CA THR A 149 -17.53 -24.18 -3.36
C THR A 149 -18.53 -24.66 -2.33
N ILE A 150 -19.09 -23.72 -1.57
CA ILE A 150 -20.24 -23.90 -0.68
C ILE A 150 -21.35 -22.90 -1.06
N ASN A 151 -22.60 -23.36 -1.06
CA ASN A 151 -23.78 -22.50 -1.16
C ASN A 151 -24.08 -21.91 0.23
N THR A 152 -23.91 -20.60 0.40
CA THR A 152 -24.06 -19.96 1.71
C THR A 152 -25.52 -19.84 2.14
N LYS A 153 -26.50 -19.95 1.23
CA LYS A 153 -27.93 -19.98 1.56
C LYS A 153 -28.38 -21.21 2.35
N GLU A 154 -27.55 -22.24 2.40
CA GLU A 154 -27.77 -23.45 3.20
C GLU A 154 -27.21 -23.31 4.63
N LEU A 155 -26.59 -22.18 4.94
CA LEU A 155 -26.06 -21.85 6.24
C LEU A 155 -27.07 -20.98 7.00
N ASP A 156 -27.18 -21.22 8.31
CA ASP A 156 -27.90 -20.30 9.19
C ASP A 156 -27.15 -18.96 9.26
N ALA A 157 -27.88 -17.87 9.42
CA ALA A 157 -27.30 -16.54 9.60
C ALA A 157 -26.31 -16.53 10.78
N GLY A 158 -25.11 -16.01 10.54
CA GLY A 158 -24.05 -15.95 11.54
C GLY A 158 -22.65 -15.82 10.96
N LEU A 159 -21.68 -15.80 11.88
CA LEU A 159 -20.25 -15.78 11.60
C LEU A 159 -19.73 -17.21 11.41
N TYR A 160 -18.94 -17.40 10.36
CA TYR A 160 -18.30 -18.67 10.03
C TYR A 160 -16.81 -18.49 9.81
N TYR A 161 -16.06 -19.56 10.06
CA TYR A 161 -14.64 -19.64 9.81
C TYR A 161 -14.34 -20.85 8.93
N ILE A 162 -13.60 -20.62 7.85
CA ILE A 162 -12.82 -21.68 7.21
C ILE A 162 -11.52 -21.77 7.98
N LYS A 163 -11.37 -22.82 8.78
CA LYS A 163 -10.16 -23.10 9.55
C LYS A 163 -9.36 -24.21 8.88
N ALA A 164 -8.05 -24.02 8.73
CA ALA A 164 -7.14 -25.04 8.26
C ALA A 164 -6.03 -25.29 9.28
N GLU A 165 -5.80 -26.55 9.65
CA GLU A 165 -4.62 -26.96 10.41
C GLU A 165 -3.52 -27.38 9.44
N LEU A 166 -2.33 -26.80 9.57
CA LEU A 166 -1.25 -26.95 8.61
C LEU A 166 -0.16 -27.94 9.08
N SER A 167 0.66 -28.41 8.14
CA SER A 167 1.67 -29.45 8.42
C SER A 167 2.78 -28.96 9.36
N ASP A 168 3.06 -27.67 9.36
CA ASP A 168 4.01 -26.97 10.23
C ASP A 168 3.48 -26.73 11.66
N GLY A 169 2.19 -27.00 11.91
CA GLY A 169 1.54 -26.80 13.20
C GLY A 169 0.87 -25.45 13.38
N SER A 170 0.93 -24.57 12.37
CA SER A 170 0.16 -23.34 12.32
C SER A 170 -1.30 -23.59 11.93
N SER A 171 -2.16 -22.59 12.16
CA SER A 171 -3.57 -22.64 11.77
C SER A 171 -3.94 -21.37 10.98
N ALA A 172 -4.52 -21.53 9.79
CA ALA A 172 -5.03 -20.42 8.97
C ALA A 172 -6.55 -20.29 9.11
N PHE A 173 -7.06 -19.06 9.04
CA PHE A 173 -8.48 -18.77 9.26
C PHE A 173 -9.00 -17.73 8.26
N LEU A 174 -10.10 -18.02 7.58
CA LEU A 174 -10.87 -17.01 6.85
C LEU A 174 -12.25 -16.88 7.50
N ALA A 175 -12.54 -15.69 8.01
CA ALA A 175 -13.84 -15.38 8.58
C ALA A 175 -14.78 -14.79 7.52
N PHE A 176 -16.04 -15.23 7.52
CA PHE A 176 -17.10 -14.63 6.73
C PHE A 176 -18.41 -14.62 7.50
N TYR A 177 -19.22 -13.60 7.24
CA TYR A 177 -20.55 -13.45 7.80
C TYR A 177 -21.60 -13.73 6.72
N THR A 178 -22.70 -14.37 7.09
CA THR A 178 -23.89 -14.50 6.25
C THR A 178 -25.14 -14.15 7.05
N ASP A 179 -26.12 -13.49 6.43
CA ASP A 179 -27.44 -13.24 7.01
C ASP A 179 -28.53 -14.18 6.42
N GLY A 180 -28.13 -15.18 5.63
CA GLY A 180 -29.02 -16.05 4.86
C GLY A 180 -29.49 -15.47 3.52
N GLY A 181 -29.20 -14.20 3.24
CA GLY A 181 -29.47 -13.50 1.97
C GLY A 181 -28.19 -13.19 1.18
N ASP A 182 -27.19 -12.62 1.84
CA ASP A 182 -25.87 -12.28 1.30
C ASP A 182 -24.74 -12.87 2.19
N SER A 183 -23.50 -12.83 1.71
CA SER A 183 -22.33 -13.34 2.41
C SER A 183 -21.07 -12.56 2.06
N MET A 184 -20.33 -12.12 3.07
CA MET A 184 -19.09 -11.38 2.87
C MET A 184 -18.01 -11.83 3.85
N PHE A 185 -16.76 -11.86 3.41
CA PHE A 185 -15.63 -12.04 4.31
C PHE A 185 -15.54 -10.82 5.23
N CYS A 186 -15.03 -11.04 6.43
CA CYS A 186 -14.83 -9.98 7.41
C CYS A 186 -13.52 -10.23 8.17
N THR A 187 -12.97 -9.18 8.73
CA THR A 187 -11.91 -9.28 9.73
C THR A 187 -12.53 -9.29 11.13
N VAL A 188 -11.90 -10.02 12.05
CA VAL A 188 -12.38 -10.24 13.41
C VAL A 188 -11.35 -9.68 14.39
N SER A 189 -11.78 -8.86 15.34
CA SER A 189 -10.94 -8.36 16.43
C SER A 189 -11.59 -8.64 17.79
N GLY A 190 -10.82 -9.03 18.79
CA GLY A 190 -11.28 -9.10 20.18
C GLY A 190 -11.24 -7.74 20.91
N ASP A 191 -10.75 -6.70 20.24
CA ASP A 191 -10.65 -5.34 20.75
C ASP A 191 -11.54 -4.38 19.94
N LYS A 192 -12.53 -3.80 20.63
CA LYS A 192 -13.50 -2.85 20.07
C LYS A 192 -12.80 -1.61 19.51
N ASP A 193 -11.84 -1.09 20.24
CA ASP A 193 -11.20 0.18 19.90
C ASP A 193 -10.32 0.02 18.66
N SER A 194 -9.59 -1.10 18.54
CA SER A 194 -8.89 -1.46 17.30
C SER A 194 -9.85 -1.60 16.12
N ALA A 195 -10.93 -2.38 16.25
CA ALA A 195 -11.90 -2.56 15.15
C ALA A 195 -12.50 -1.23 14.68
N LYS A 196 -12.81 -0.34 15.63
CA LYS A 196 -13.30 1.02 15.35
C LYS A 196 -12.23 1.85 14.63
N LEU A 197 -10.99 1.87 15.13
CA LEU A 197 -9.89 2.60 14.52
C LEU A 197 -9.66 2.16 13.06
N HIS A 198 -9.65 0.85 12.79
CA HIS A 198 -9.46 0.32 11.44
C HIS A 198 -10.61 0.70 10.50
N THR A 199 -11.84 0.68 11.01
CA THR A 199 -13.02 1.13 10.28
C THR A 199 -12.91 2.61 9.90
N GLU A 200 -12.50 3.46 10.85
CA GLU A 200 -12.29 4.88 10.63
C GLU A 200 -11.16 5.15 9.63
N ARG A 201 -10.04 4.41 9.73
CA ARG A 201 -8.92 4.48 8.79
C ARG A 201 -9.34 4.11 7.37
N ARG A 202 -10.06 3.00 7.19
CA ARG A 202 -10.52 2.59 5.85
C ARG A 202 -11.50 3.59 5.26
N LYS A 203 -12.48 4.06 6.05
CA LYS A 203 -13.38 5.13 5.63
C LYS A 203 -12.60 6.36 5.16
N ARG A 204 -11.58 6.75 5.93
CA ARG A 204 -10.74 7.90 5.60
C ARG A 204 -9.95 7.70 4.30
N LEU A 205 -9.37 6.52 4.08
CA LEU A 205 -8.69 6.18 2.84
C LEU A 205 -9.64 6.32 1.64
N TYR A 206 -10.86 5.80 1.75
CA TYR A 206 -11.86 5.88 0.69
C TYR A 206 -12.40 7.30 0.46
N ASP A 207 -12.57 8.10 1.54
CA ASP A 207 -12.88 9.53 1.42
C ASP A 207 -11.80 10.26 0.60
N LEU A 208 -10.51 9.93 0.81
CA LEU A 208 -9.41 10.48 0.03
C LEU A 208 -9.40 9.95 -1.41
N ILE A 209 -9.63 8.66 -1.63
CA ILE A 209 -9.73 8.09 -2.97
C ILE A 209 -10.80 8.80 -3.80
N GLU A 210 -11.97 9.04 -3.21
CA GLU A 210 -13.05 9.80 -3.86
C GLU A 210 -12.63 11.25 -4.11
N LEU A 211 -12.13 11.94 -3.07
CA LEU A 211 -11.76 13.35 -3.13
C LEU A 211 -10.67 13.65 -4.18
N PHE A 212 -9.70 12.75 -4.32
CA PHE A 212 -8.56 12.88 -5.23
C PHE A 212 -8.77 12.13 -6.56
N GLU A 213 -9.98 11.63 -6.81
CA GLU A 213 -10.39 10.91 -8.02
C GLU A 213 -9.45 9.73 -8.36
N VAL A 214 -8.94 9.06 -7.33
CA VAL A 214 -8.05 7.90 -7.46
C VAL A 214 -8.86 6.70 -7.95
N LYS A 215 -8.36 6.05 -9.00
CA LYS A 215 -8.96 4.84 -9.57
C LYS A 215 -7.86 3.84 -9.89
N PRO A 216 -8.13 2.52 -9.86
CA PRO A 216 -7.18 1.54 -10.35
C PRO A 216 -6.64 1.90 -11.75
N GLY A 217 -7.55 2.35 -12.63
CA GLY A 217 -7.27 2.74 -14.02
C GLY A 217 -6.28 3.89 -14.23
N ASN A 218 -6.13 4.81 -13.27
CA ASN A 218 -5.21 5.96 -13.36
C ASN A 218 -4.01 5.85 -12.41
N SER A 219 -3.81 4.67 -11.81
CA SER A 219 -2.85 4.47 -10.72
C SER A 219 -1.81 3.37 -11.01
N TYR A 220 -1.72 2.87 -12.25
CA TYR A 220 -0.72 1.87 -12.67
C TYR A 220 0.31 2.40 -13.69
N GLU A 221 0.19 3.64 -14.17
CA GLU A 221 1.10 4.17 -15.19
C GLU A 221 2.48 4.48 -14.63
N THR A 222 3.52 4.00 -15.31
CA THR A 222 4.94 4.32 -15.05
C THR A 222 5.47 5.40 -15.98
N MET A 223 4.67 5.84 -16.95
CA MET A 223 5.09 6.80 -17.95
C MET A 223 5.47 8.13 -17.27
N ARG A 224 6.64 8.66 -17.63
CA ARG A 224 7.17 9.94 -17.12
C ARG A 224 7.45 9.98 -15.62
N LEU A 225 7.35 8.87 -14.88
CA LEU A 225 7.78 8.86 -13.48
C LEU A 225 9.26 9.24 -13.39
N THR A 226 9.59 10.20 -12.54
CA THR A 226 10.95 10.70 -12.36
C THR A 226 11.37 10.61 -10.90
N TYR A 227 11.93 9.46 -10.52
CA TYR A 227 12.49 9.25 -9.21
C TYR A 227 14.02 9.02 -9.31
N PRO A 228 14.84 9.65 -8.45
CA PRO A 228 14.54 10.76 -7.55
C PRO A 228 14.90 12.10 -8.23
N ARG A 229 14.01 12.75 -9.01
CA ARG A 229 14.31 14.11 -9.53
C ARG A 229 13.43 15.15 -8.87
N TYR A 230 14.07 16.06 -8.11
CA TYR A 230 13.52 17.36 -7.71
C TYR A 230 14.64 18.25 -7.14
N PRO A 231 14.97 19.44 -7.71
CA PRO A 231 14.30 20.11 -8.82
C PRO A 231 14.55 19.42 -10.17
N TYR A 232 13.85 19.86 -11.22
CA TYR A 232 13.98 19.25 -12.54
C TYR A 232 15.20 19.76 -13.27
N ASP A 233 16.07 18.84 -13.70
CA ASP A 233 17.13 19.12 -14.66
C ASP A 233 17.38 17.84 -15.48
N GLU A 234 17.46 17.95 -16.81
CA GLU A 234 17.68 16.82 -17.72
C GLU A 234 19.01 16.10 -17.49
N SER A 235 20.00 16.77 -16.91
CA SER A 235 21.32 16.21 -16.59
C SER A 235 21.34 15.37 -15.31
N TYR A 236 20.35 15.50 -14.42
CA TYR A 236 20.34 14.78 -13.14
C TYR A 236 20.08 13.30 -13.32
N ARG A 237 20.56 12.42 -12.47
CA ARG A 237 20.27 10.99 -12.61
C ARG A 237 18.80 10.68 -12.25
N CYS A 238 18.17 9.78 -13.02
CA CYS A 238 16.82 9.26 -12.77
C CYS A 238 16.91 7.73 -12.75
N ASP A 239 16.48 7.11 -11.66
CA ASP A 239 16.59 5.67 -11.42
C ASP A 239 15.28 4.91 -11.64
N THR A 240 14.20 5.58 -12.09
CA THR A 240 12.90 4.95 -12.37
C THR A 240 13.03 3.66 -13.20
N ASP A 241 13.79 3.69 -14.30
CA ASP A 241 13.94 2.53 -15.19
C ASP A 241 14.67 1.36 -14.51
N LEU A 242 15.60 1.66 -13.60
CA LEU A 242 16.33 0.65 -12.83
C LEU A 242 15.40 -0.08 -11.86
N TRP A 243 14.49 0.64 -11.21
CA TRP A 243 13.46 0.04 -10.34
C TRP A 243 12.40 -0.75 -11.11
N ILE A 244 11.99 -0.26 -12.29
CA ILE A 244 11.10 -1.01 -13.20
C ILE A 244 11.74 -2.33 -13.63
N GLN A 245 13.02 -2.29 -14.00
CA GLN A 245 13.77 -3.48 -14.39
C GLN A 245 13.88 -4.46 -13.23
N LEU A 246 14.32 -4.00 -12.05
CA LEU A 246 14.44 -4.86 -10.86
C LEU A 246 13.11 -5.51 -10.48
N SER A 247 12.02 -4.74 -10.52
CA SER A 247 10.66 -5.26 -10.28
C SER A 247 10.34 -6.43 -11.21
N SER A 248 10.71 -6.34 -12.48
CA SER A 248 10.50 -7.39 -13.47
C SER A 248 11.44 -8.59 -13.29
N GLU A 249 12.63 -8.39 -12.71
CA GLU A 249 13.60 -9.46 -12.42
C GLU A 249 13.19 -10.30 -11.21
N ILE A 250 12.63 -9.67 -10.17
CA ILE A 250 12.28 -10.35 -8.91
C ILE A 250 10.85 -10.91 -8.91
N THR A 251 10.03 -10.56 -9.90
CA THR A 251 8.64 -11.06 -10.01
C THR A 251 8.45 -11.89 -11.26
N ARG A 252 7.31 -12.60 -11.35
CA ARG A 252 6.92 -13.33 -12.56
C ARG A 252 5.55 -12.86 -13.06
N PRO A 253 5.36 -12.74 -14.39
CA PRO A 253 4.09 -12.28 -14.96
C PRO A 253 2.87 -13.11 -14.55
N ASP A 254 3.06 -14.43 -14.39
CA ASP A 254 2.00 -15.39 -14.05
C ASP A 254 1.65 -15.44 -12.57
N TRP A 255 2.37 -14.70 -11.72
CA TRP A 255 2.02 -14.57 -10.32
C TRP A 255 0.80 -13.68 -10.11
N THR A 256 0.05 -13.99 -9.07
CA THR A 256 -0.98 -13.12 -8.50
C THR A 256 -0.38 -11.79 -8.05
N ASP A 257 -1.17 -10.74 -8.06
CA ASP A 257 -0.71 -9.41 -7.65
C ASP A 257 -0.26 -9.38 -6.19
N GLY A 258 -0.96 -10.10 -5.30
CA GLY A 258 -0.55 -10.23 -3.89
C GLY A 258 0.82 -10.90 -3.73
N ARG A 259 1.12 -11.95 -4.51
CA ARG A 259 2.45 -12.60 -4.49
C ARG A 259 3.56 -11.68 -5.02
N LYS A 260 3.30 -10.95 -6.10
CA LYS A 260 4.27 -9.98 -6.66
C LYS A 260 4.56 -8.88 -5.64
N LEU A 261 3.51 -8.31 -5.05
CA LEU A 261 3.61 -7.29 -4.01
C LEU A 261 4.37 -7.78 -2.78
N LEU A 262 4.07 -8.97 -2.26
CA LEU A 262 4.80 -9.57 -1.15
C LEU A 262 6.30 -9.73 -1.46
N THR A 263 6.62 -10.16 -2.68
CA THR A 263 8.01 -10.35 -3.13
C THR A 263 8.76 -9.02 -3.22
N ILE A 264 8.11 -7.98 -3.76
CA ILE A 264 8.66 -6.61 -3.81
C ILE A 264 8.87 -6.10 -2.39
N TYR A 265 7.86 -6.23 -1.52
CA TYR A 265 7.90 -5.76 -0.15
C TYR A 265 9.06 -6.37 0.63
N ASP A 266 9.18 -7.70 0.58
CA ASP A 266 10.29 -8.41 1.21
C ASP A 266 11.65 -7.99 0.65
N TRP A 267 11.76 -7.77 -0.67
CA TRP A 267 13.02 -7.30 -1.25
C TRP A 267 13.42 -5.94 -0.67
N LEU A 268 12.47 -5.01 -0.53
CA LEU A 268 12.74 -3.70 0.06
C LEU A 268 13.21 -3.82 1.52
N SER A 269 12.48 -4.59 2.34
CA SER A 269 12.81 -4.78 3.76
C SER A 269 14.10 -5.58 4.00
N ASP A 270 14.49 -6.47 3.08
CA ASP A 270 15.68 -7.32 3.18
C ASP A 270 16.94 -6.66 2.59
N ASN A 271 16.82 -5.67 1.70
CA ASN A 271 17.95 -5.15 0.92
C ASN A 271 18.23 -3.65 1.10
N LEU A 272 17.32 -2.90 1.73
CA LEU A 272 17.45 -1.46 1.95
C LEU A 272 17.57 -1.14 3.43
N ALA A 273 18.14 0.02 3.73
CA ALA A 273 18.30 0.56 5.08
C ALA A 273 17.62 1.94 5.22
N TYR A 274 17.08 2.21 6.40
CA TYR A 274 16.47 3.51 6.70
C TYR A 274 17.52 4.55 7.14
N ASP A 275 17.50 5.73 6.53
CA ASP A 275 18.48 6.80 6.78
C ASP A 275 18.06 7.70 7.95
N ASN A 276 18.28 7.23 9.18
CA ASN A 276 18.05 8.01 10.39
C ASN A 276 18.88 9.29 10.41
N TYR A 277 20.13 9.25 9.90
CA TYR A 277 20.97 10.44 9.82
C TYR A 277 20.33 11.54 8.97
N MET A 278 19.81 11.18 7.79
CA MET A 278 19.08 12.13 6.96
C MET A 278 17.85 12.68 7.71
N ALA A 279 17.04 11.80 8.29
CA ALA A 279 15.77 12.17 8.92
C ALA A 279 15.94 13.04 10.17
N ASP A 280 16.88 12.69 11.04
CA ASP A 280 17.03 13.28 12.38
C ASP A 280 18.09 14.37 12.45
N VAL A 281 19.09 14.35 11.55
CA VAL A 281 20.24 15.27 11.60
C VAL A 281 20.24 16.27 10.46
N LEU A 282 20.09 15.82 9.21
CA LEU A 282 20.13 16.73 8.06
C LEU A 282 18.82 17.51 7.91
N GLY A 283 17.68 16.85 8.10
CA GLY A 283 16.36 17.45 7.87
C GLY A 283 16.06 17.76 6.41
N GLU A 284 16.92 17.33 5.48
CA GLU A 284 16.75 17.40 4.03
C GLU A 284 17.49 16.25 3.36
N ARG A 285 17.12 15.90 2.13
CA ARG A 285 17.72 14.77 1.39
C ARG A 285 19.20 15.04 1.09
N ARG A 286 20.02 13.99 1.10
CA ARG A 286 21.48 14.10 0.94
C ARG A 286 21.89 14.75 -0.38
N GLU A 287 21.23 14.42 -1.49
CA GLU A 287 21.50 15.04 -2.79
C GLU A 287 21.21 16.55 -2.79
N VAL A 288 20.24 17.00 -1.99
CA VAL A 288 19.95 18.43 -1.78
C VAL A 288 21.05 19.05 -0.91
N HIS A 289 21.35 18.42 0.22
CA HIS A 289 22.33 18.91 1.20
C HIS A 289 23.73 19.08 0.59
N TYR A 290 24.18 18.09 -0.17
CA TYR A 290 25.49 18.09 -0.82
C TYR A 290 25.49 18.69 -2.23
N GLY A 291 24.32 19.02 -2.77
CA GLY A 291 24.19 19.56 -4.13
C GLY A 291 24.67 18.60 -5.22
N ASP A 292 24.53 17.29 -5.02
CA ASP A 292 25.01 16.25 -5.93
C ASP A 292 23.85 15.42 -6.49
N TRP A 293 23.50 15.73 -7.74
CA TRP A 293 22.43 15.09 -8.49
C TRP A 293 22.92 14.04 -9.49
N THR A 294 24.19 13.63 -9.40
CA THR A 294 24.78 12.59 -10.27
C THR A 294 24.28 11.18 -9.92
N GLY A 295 23.55 11.07 -8.80
CA GLY A 295 22.98 9.84 -8.25
C GLY A 295 23.90 9.09 -7.29
N THR A 296 24.97 9.75 -6.82
CA THR A 296 25.80 9.30 -5.69
C THR A 296 24.98 8.94 -4.46
N TYR A 297 23.94 9.73 -4.16
CA TYR A 297 23.09 9.58 -2.97
C TYR A 297 21.74 8.91 -3.25
N ASN A 298 21.46 8.50 -4.48
CA ASN A 298 20.19 7.86 -4.81
C ASN A 298 20.09 6.48 -4.15
N MET A 299 18.91 6.16 -3.61
CA MET A 299 18.66 4.89 -2.91
C MET A 299 18.98 3.64 -3.76
N TYR A 300 18.86 3.70 -5.08
CA TYR A 300 19.25 2.57 -5.94
C TYR A 300 20.76 2.27 -5.87
N SER A 301 21.59 3.30 -5.74
CA SER A 301 23.05 3.15 -5.66
C SER A 301 23.50 2.84 -4.22
N THR A 302 22.87 3.47 -3.24
CA THR A 302 23.31 3.44 -1.84
C THR A 302 22.66 2.34 -1.03
N HIS A 303 21.49 1.86 -1.46
CA HIS A 303 20.58 1.01 -0.68
C HIS A 303 20.07 1.68 0.61
N VAL A 304 20.14 3.02 0.68
CA VAL A 304 19.81 3.81 1.86
C VAL A 304 18.84 4.91 1.46
N GLY A 305 17.73 5.07 2.19
CA GLY A 305 16.72 6.08 1.92
C GLY A 305 15.76 6.29 3.09
N VAL A 306 14.81 7.21 2.93
CA VAL A 306 13.76 7.49 3.93
C VAL A 306 12.37 7.16 3.41
N CYS A 307 11.32 7.39 4.21
CA CYS A 307 9.93 7.06 3.85
C CYS A 307 9.50 7.53 2.46
N TRP A 308 9.93 8.72 2.04
CA TRP A 308 9.70 9.21 0.68
C TRP A 308 10.32 8.31 -0.40
N ASP A 309 11.57 7.87 -0.23
CA ASP A 309 12.26 6.98 -1.16
C ASP A 309 11.58 5.62 -1.24
N PHE A 310 11.32 5.02 -0.08
CA PHE A 310 10.66 3.73 0.03
C PHE A 310 9.27 3.73 -0.63
N ALA A 311 8.46 4.76 -0.38
CA ALA A 311 7.14 4.87 -0.98
C ALA A 311 7.20 5.05 -2.50
N ASN A 312 8.08 5.94 -3.01
CA ASN A 312 8.24 6.14 -4.46
C ASN A 312 8.71 4.86 -5.17
N VAL A 313 9.65 4.13 -4.58
CA VAL A 313 10.17 2.88 -5.16
C VAL A 313 9.11 1.78 -5.11
N LEU A 314 8.44 1.57 -3.99
CA LEU A 314 7.37 0.58 -3.89
C LEU A 314 6.26 0.86 -4.92
N ILE A 315 5.81 2.11 -5.03
CA ILE A 315 4.82 2.51 -6.05
C ILE A 315 5.35 2.24 -7.46
N THR A 316 6.59 2.65 -7.77
CA THR A 316 7.20 2.43 -9.09
C THR A 316 7.24 0.95 -9.45
N MET A 317 7.68 0.09 -8.51
CA MET A 317 7.78 -1.35 -8.70
C MET A 317 6.40 -2.00 -8.83
N CYS A 318 5.40 -1.61 -8.04
CA CYS A 318 4.02 -2.08 -8.17
C CYS A 318 3.42 -1.72 -9.52
N ARG A 319 3.55 -0.46 -9.95
CA ARG A 319 3.02 0.03 -11.22
C ARG A 319 3.67 -0.66 -12.43
N ALA A 320 4.97 -0.97 -12.33
CA ALA A 320 5.68 -1.78 -13.34
C ALA A 320 5.02 -3.15 -13.52
N GLN A 321 4.48 -3.74 -12.44
CA GLN A 321 3.76 -5.01 -12.44
C GLN A 321 2.25 -4.89 -12.67
N LYS A 322 1.75 -3.70 -13.06
CA LYS A 322 0.33 -3.40 -13.25
C LYS A 322 -0.51 -3.48 -11.98
N ILE A 323 0.13 -3.37 -10.82
CA ILE A 323 -0.54 -3.24 -9.53
C ILE A 323 -0.76 -1.74 -9.27
N PRO A 324 -2.02 -1.26 -9.21
CA PRO A 324 -2.27 0.14 -8.94
C PRO A 324 -1.75 0.52 -7.54
N ALA A 325 -0.98 1.59 -7.47
CA ALA A 325 -0.36 2.04 -6.22
C ALA A 325 -0.23 3.56 -6.20
N VAL A 326 -0.47 4.18 -5.06
CA VAL A 326 -0.49 5.65 -4.86
C VAL A 326 0.15 5.98 -3.52
N SER A 327 0.62 7.22 -3.35
CA SER A 327 1.17 7.63 -2.04
C SER A 327 0.08 8.13 -1.11
N ILE A 328 0.27 7.92 0.18
CA ILE A 328 -0.48 8.57 1.26
C ILE A 328 0.51 9.40 2.07
N GLU A 329 0.12 10.62 2.43
CA GLU A 329 0.99 11.56 3.15
C GLU A 329 0.24 12.28 4.28
N ASN A 330 0.99 12.60 5.34
CA ASN A 330 0.51 13.32 6.51
C ASN A 330 0.80 14.84 6.46
N ASP A 331 0.47 15.55 7.55
CA ASP A 331 0.71 16.99 7.64
C ASP A 331 2.19 17.35 7.45
N GLY A 332 2.43 18.34 6.61
CA GLY A 332 3.77 18.77 6.23
C GLY A 332 4.60 17.72 5.47
N ALA A 333 4.01 16.62 5.00
CA ALA A 333 4.70 15.49 4.36
C ALA A 333 5.85 14.91 5.22
N SER A 334 5.67 14.90 6.54
CA SER A 334 6.64 14.34 7.49
C SER A 334 6.76 12.82 7.41
N HIS A 335 5.69 12.15 6.95
CA HIS A 335 5.71 10.72 6.62
C HIS A 335 4.94 10.46 5.33
N MET A 336 5.42 9.47 4.57
CA MET A 336 4.84 9.04 3.31
C MET A 336 4.86 7.52 3.23
N TRP A 337 3.71 6.93 2.93
CA TRP A 337 3.55 5.49 2.69
C TRP A 337 2.67 5.24 1.46
N VAL A 338 2.21 4.02 1.27
CA VAL A 338 1.58 3.57 0.02
C VAL A 338 0.17 3.04 0.25
N ALA A 339 -0.75 3.34 -0.66
CA ALA A 339 -1.98 2.57 -0.86
C ALA A 339 -1.83 1.73 -2.13
N VAL A 340 -2.17 0.45 -2.07
CA VAL A 340 -2.19 -0.47 -3.23
C VAL A 340 -3.57 -1.05 -3.47
N TYR A 341 -3.90 -1.33 -4.73
CA TYR A 341 -5.18 -1.95 -5.08
C TYR A 341 -4.98 -3.44 -5.39
N ILE A 342 -5.55 -4.31 -4.54
CA ILE A 342 -5.46 -5.77 -4.64
C ILE A 342 -6.84 -6.35 -4.35
N GLY A 343 -7.27 -7.38 -5.09
CA GLY A 343 -8.53 -8.09 -4.75
C GLY A 343 -9.77 -7.19 -4.75
N ASN A 344 -9.78 -6.17 -5.62
CA ASN A 344 -10.80 -5.13 -5.74
C ASN A 344 -10.89 -4.12 -4.58
N GLU A 345 -9.89 -4.08 -3.71
CA GLU A 345 -9.86 -3.21 -2.53
C GLU A 345 -8.53 -2.45 -2.42
N TRP A 346 -8.58 -1.26 -1.80
CA TRP A 346 -7.38 -0.49 -1.47
C TRP A 346 -6.87 -0.84 -0.06
N TYR A 347 -5.57 -1.10 0.03
CA TYR A 347 -4.87 -1.44 1.27
C TYR A 347 -3.69 -0.52 1.52
N GLU A 348 -3.50 -0.15 2.78
CA GLU A 348 -2.34 0.61 3.23
C GLU A 348 -1.13 -0.31 3.40
N ILE A 349 0.03 0.16 2.94
CA ILE A 349 1.31 -0.53 3.01
C ILE A 349 2.41 0.46 3.35
N ASP A 350 3.23 0.08 4.32
CA ASP A 350 4.36 0.89 4.77
C ASP A 350 5.62 0.03 4.93
N PRO A 351 6.53 0.00 3.96
CA PRO A 351 7.76 -0.79 4.07
C PRO A 351 8.71 -0.27 5.15
N THR A 352 8.62 1.00 5.57
CA THR A 352 9.59 1.57 6.55
C THR A 352 9.39 1.01 7.96
N ALA A 353 8.19 0.49 8.25
CA ALA A 353 7.89 -0.17 9.52
C ALA A 353 8.65 -1.50 9.72
N ASP A 354 9.15 -2.09 8.63
CA ASP A 354 9.69 -3.45 8.59
C ASP A 354 11.14 -3.51 8.08
N VAL A 355 11.81 -2.36 7.97
CA VAL A 355 13.21 -2.30 7.51
C VAL A 355 14.13 -2.78 8.63
N ASN A 356 14.97 -3.76 8.31
CA ASN A 356 15.83 -4.41 9.30
C ASN A 356 17.14 -3.65 9.58
N ASP A 357 17.50 -2.74 8.68
CA ASP A 357 18.80 -2.07 8.63
C ASP A 357 18.63 -0.55 8.66
N VAL A 358 19.52 0.16 9.35
CA VAL A 358 19.50 1.63 9.47
C VAL A 358 20.89 2.23 9.30
N VAL A 359 20.91 3.52 8.97
CA VAL A 359 22.10 4.36 8.89
C VAL A 359 21.91 5.55 9.82
N ASP A 360 22.69 5.58 10.90
CA ASP A 360 22.64 6.65 11.92
C ASP A 360 23.71 7.74 11.69
N GLY A 361 24.61 7.54 10.72
CA GLY A 361 25.75 8.41 10.45
C GLY A 361 25.82 8.96 9.03
N GLU A 362 26.75 9.90 8.84
CA GLU A 362 27.05 10.48 7.53
C GLU A 362 27.59 9.43 6.53
N ASP A 363 28.32 8.42 7.01
CA ASP A 363 28.80 7.32 6.18
C ASP A 363 27.71 6.26 5.98
N MET A 364 27.07 6.27 4.81
CA MET A 364 26.00 5.33 4.42
C MET A 364 26.44 3.86 4.34
N THR A 365 27.75 3.58 4.36
CA THR A 365 28.25 2.20 4.37
C THR A 365 28.26 1.58 5.77
N VAL A 366 28.08 2.39 6.81
CA VAL A 366 28.00 1.95 8.20
C VAL A 366 26.54 1.64 8.54
N ILE A 367 26.13 0.42 8.22
CA ILE A 367 24.77 -0.09 8.45
C ILE A 367 24.71 -0.82 9.79
N THR A 368 23.70 -0.48 10.60
CA THR A 368 23.37 -1.13 11.88
C THR A 368 21.98 -1.78 11.79
N LYS A 369 21.67 -2.68 12.72
CA LYS A 369 20.33 -3.31 12.77
C LYS A 369 19.35 -2.40 13.50
N ALA A 370 18.13 -2.30 12.97
CA ALA A 370 17.02 -1.63 13.63
C ALA A 370 16.73 -2.26 15.01
N GLU A 371 16.29 -1.43 15.96
CA GLU A 371 15.85 -1.93 17.27
C GLU A 371 14.49 -2.62 17.09
N ASN A 372 14.47 -3.95 17.30
CA ASN A 372 13.28 -4.82 17.25
C ASN A 372 12.68 -5.03 15.84
N PRO A 373 13.37 -5.77 14.95
CA PRO A 373 12.88 -6.07 13.61
C PRO A 373 11.76 -7.11 13.66
N GLU A 374 10.53 -6.66 13.83
CA GLU A 374 9.35 -7.45 13.47
C GLU A 374 9.15 -7.33 11.95
N ARG A 375 8.72 -8.41 11.28
CA ARG A 375 8.39 -8.35 9.85
C ARG A 375 6.89 -8.16 9.65
N TYR A 376 6.55 -7.57 8.51
CA TYR A 376 5.20 -7.40 8.02
C TYR A 376 4.31 -6.51 8.90
N LEU A 377 4.81 -5.77 9.89
CA LEU A 377 4.07 -4.77 10.66
C LEU A 377 3.43 -3.70 9.78
N GLY A 378 4.06 -3.33 8.68
CA GLY A 378 3.55 -2.39 7.69
C GLY A 378 2.90 -3.04 6.48
N TYR A 379 2.94 -4.38 6.35
CA TYR A 379 2.31 -5.10 5.25
C TYR A 379 0.84 -5.41 5.53
N PHE A 380 -0.07 -4.77 4.78
CA PHE A 380 -1.53 -4.84 5.04
C PHE A 380 -1.84 -4.48 6.50
N SER A 381 -1.09 -3.52 7.03
CA SER A 381 -1.21 -3.11 8.41
C SER A 381 -2.50 -2.36 8.62
N LEU A 382 -3.16 -2.67 9.73
CA LEU A 382 -4.37 -1.97 10.12
C LEU A 382 -4.04 -0.65 10.86
N VAL A 383 -2.78 -0.43 11.28
CA VAL A 383 -2.22 0.82 11.84
C VAL A 383 -0.71 0.91 11.53
N PRO A 384 -0.31 1.17 10.28
CA PRO A 384 1.11 1.32 9.96
C PRO A 384 1.70 2.47 10.79
N ASN A 385 2.77 2.20 11.55
CA ASN A 385 3.57 3.17 12.31
C ASN A 385 2.83 3.99 13.39
N GLY A 386 1.66 3.52 13.86
CA GLY A 386 0.95 4.14 14.99
C GLY A 386 0.21 5.44 14.67
N TYR A 387 0.15 5.84 13.39
CA TYR A 387 -0.64 6.99 12.96
C TYR A 387 -2.14 6.69 13.08
N GLY A 388 -2.94 7.71 13.39
CA GLY A 388 -4.41 7.63 13.39
C GLY A 388 -5.00 7.86 12.00
N ALA A 389 -6.31 7.63 11.85
CA ALA A 389 -7.02 7.92 10.59
C ALA A 389 -6.84 9.37 10.13
N GLN A 390 -6.88 10.33 11.07
CA GLN A 390 -6.78 11.75 10.76
C GLN A 390 -5.41 12.19 10.26
N ASP A 391 -4.38 11.36 10.41
CA ASP A 391 -3.04 11.65 9.90
C ASP A 391 -2.93 11.39 8.39
N MET A 392 -3.90 10.70 7.78
CA MET A 392 -4.01 10.61 6.31
C MET A 392 -4.58 11.92 5.76
N LEU A 393 -3.74 12.74 5.14
CA LEU A 393 -4.18 14.04 4.61
C LEU A 393 -4.31 14.06 3.10
N THR A 394 -3.35 13.49 2.39
CA THR A 394 -3.37 13.49 0.92
C THR A 394 -3.13 12.10 0.38
N ILE A 395 -3.72 11.83 -0.78
CA ILE A 395 -3.41 10.67 -1.59
C ILE A 395 -2.98 11.18 -2.97
N ASN A 396 -1.89 10.65 -3.52
CA ASN A 396 -1.37 11.13 -4.79
C ASN A 396 -1.15 9.98 -5.78
N HIS A 397 -1.95 10.01 -6.86
CA HIS A 397 -1.83 9.07 -7.96
C HIS A 397 -0.73 9.46 -8.96
N MET A 398 -0.18 10.68 -8.92
CA MET A 398 0.99 11.07 -9.69
C MET A 398 2.17 11.31 -8.76
N LEU A 399 3.06 10.33 -8.65
CA LEU A 399 4.44 10.60 -8.25
C LEU A 399 5.02 11.69 -9.18
N TRP A 400 6.13 12.31 -8.78
CA TRP A 400 6.80 13.30 -9.62
C TRP A 400 6.94 12.80 -11.07
N THR A 401 6.34 13.55 -12.01
CA THR A 401 6.44 13.23 -13.43
C THR A 401 7.12 14.34 -14.21
N ALA A 402 7.84 13.98 -15.28
CA ALA A 402 8.30 14.93 -16.28
C ALA A 402 7.20 15.15 -17.34
N GLU A 403 6.48 16.26 -17.26
CA GLU A 403 5.56 16.70 -18.31
C GLU A 403 6.26 17.67 -19.26
N ARG A 404 5.82 17.76 -20.52
CA ARG A 404 6.36 18.74 -21.47
C ARG A 404 5.39 19.90 -21.61
N ASP A 405 5.83 21.11 -21.27
CA ASP A 405 5.11 22.36 -21.51
C ASP A 405 5.78 23.18 -22.63
N SER A 406 5.27 24.39 -22.87
CA SER A 406 5.79 25.30 -23.91
C SER A 406 7.24 25.75 -23.70
N SER A 407 7.82 25.52 -22.51
CA SER A 407 9.18 25.89 -22.13
C SER A 407 10.17 24.72 -22.10
N GLY A 408 9.70 23.47 -22.19
CA GLY A 408 10.54 22.27 -22.11
C GLY A 408 9.86 21.17 -21.30
N TYR A 409 10.63 20.23 -20.77
CA TYR A 409 10.13 19.32 -19.74
C TYR A 409 10.14 20.01 -18.37
N CYS A 410 9.09 19.79 -17.57
CA CYS A 410 8.93 20.31 -16.22
C CYS A 410 8.50 19.18 -15.27
N LEU A 411 8.94 19.25 -14.01
CA LEU A 411 8.42 18.35 -12.98
C LEU A 411 7.02 18.80 -12.59
N ARG A 412 6.05 17.93 -12.81
CA ARG A 412 4.72 18.08 -12.25
C ARG A 412 4.56 17.08 -11.11
N ARG A 413 4.40 17.65 -9.93
CA ARG A 413 3.54 17.05 -8.91
C ARG A 413 2.25 17.84 -8.98
N PRO A 414 1.07 17.21 -9.13
CA PRO A 414 -0.17 17.96 -9.08
C PRO A 414 -0.19 18.72 -7.74
N LYS A 415 -0.15 20.05 -7.81
CA LYS A 415 -0.25 20.90 -6.63
C LYS A 415 -1.71 20.82 -6.20
N ILE A 416 -1.98 19.95 -5.26
CA ILE A 416 -3.32 19.79 -4.72
C ILE A 416 -3.41 20.72 -3.53
N GLU A 417 -4.04 21.88 -3.74
CA GLU A 417 -4.37 22.78 -2.65
C GLU A 417 -5.64 22.26 -1.98
N TYR A 418 -5.60 22.11 -0.66
CA TYR A 418 -6.73 21.67 0.13
C TYR A 418 -6.80 22.50 1.41
N THR A 419 -8.01 22.65 1.96
CA THR A 419 -8.27 23.24 3.27
C THR A 419 -9.03 22.24 4.13
N THR A 420 -9.04 22.43 5.43
CA THR A 420 -10.02 21.79 6.31
C THR A 420 -11.21 22.72 6.52
N ASP A 421 -12.42 22.17 6.55
CA ASP A 421 -13.61 22.91 6.96
C ASP A 421 -13.71 23.02 8.49
N SER A 422 -14.75 23.69 8.97
CA SER A 422 -15.00 23.86 10.41
C SER A 422 -15.25 22.55 11.17
N ALA A 423 -15.49 21.44 10.46
CA ALA A 423 -15.63 20.09 11.02
C ALA A 423 -14.36 19.25 10.87
N GLY A 424 -13.27 19.81 10.34
CA GLY A 424 -12.00 19.12 10.10
C GLY A 424 -11.98 18.27 8.82
N LYS A 425 -13.00 18.35 7.97
CA LYS A 425 -13.03 17.61 6.69
C LYS A 425 -12.12 18.30 5.68
N ILE A 426 -11.27 17.53 5.00
CA ILE A 426 -10.47 18.04 3.88
C ILE A 426 -11.38 18.35 2.69
N ILE A 427 -11.21 19.55 2.14
CA ILE A 427 -11.88 20.06 0.97
C ILE A 427 -10.82 20.56 -0.01
N MET A 428 -10.92 20.15 -1.27
CA MET A 428 -10.08 20.64 -2.35
C MET A 428 -10.33 22.14 -2.57
N ILE A 429 -9.26 22.93 -2.61
CA ILE A 429 -9.28 24.31 -3.08
C ILE A 429 -9.04 24.22 -4.59
N LEU A 430 -10.11 24.43 -5.37
CA LEU A 430 -10.03 24.50 -6.83
C LEU A 430 -9.34 25.79 -7.30
#